data_AF-A0A929EAL5-F1
#
_entry.id   AF-A0A929EAL5-F1
#
_cell.length_a   1.000
_cell.length_b   1.000
_cell.length_c   1.000
_cell.angle_alpha   90.00
_cell.angle_beta   90.00
_cell.angle_gamma   90.00
#
_symmetry.space_group_name_H-M   'P 1'
#
loop_
_entity.id
_entity.type
_entity.pdbx_description
1 polymer ?
#
loop_
_entity_poly.entity_id
_entity_poly.type
_entity_poly.pdbx_seq_one_letter_code
_entity_poly.pdbx_strand_id
1 'polypeptide(L)'
;MTALEELLHTYREAAQSEREKGTYFEELIRTYFRYEATYADYYSDVWLYSDWAEEQGIDKRDTGIDLVAKTRGTNEYHAIQCKFYAEDYKVQKKDIDSFFTASGQKPFTHRIIITTTNNWSEHAEDSLINQQPPVNKIDLHDLENSQIDWAKYQADKAPVLKEKKTLFPHQKIALNNVVHGLETADRGKLLMACGTGKTFTSLKIAEELAGKGKRILFLVPSLSLLSQTLTEWTQESSTPLHSFAVCSDSEVGKKRKKDDDSVQT
;
A
#
# COMPACT_ATOMS: atom_id res chain seq x y z
N MET A 1 -15.65 -14.02 5.89
CA MET A 1 -15.81 -12.79 5.12
C MET A 1 -15.32 -11.65 5.99
N THR A 2 -14.35 -10.86 5.55
CA THR A 2 -13.88 -9.66 6.24
C THR A 2 -14.87 -8.51 6.00
N ALA A 3 -14.76 -7.43 6.79
CA ALA A 3 -15.62 -6.26 6.59
C ALA A 3 -15.46 -5.64 5.19
N LEU A 4 -14.26 -5.70 4.61
CA LEU A 4 -14.03 -5.23 3.24
C LEU A 4 -14.68 -6.17 2.21
N GLU A 5 -14.56 -7.49 2.40
CA GLU A 5 -15.22 -8.46 1.51
C GLU A 5 -16.75 -8.29 1.52
N GLU A 6 -17.36 -8.04 2.69
CA GLU A 6 -18.80 -7.74 2.82
C GLU A 6 -19.19 -6.43 2.13
N LEU A 7 -18.37 -5.38 2.27
CA LEU A 7 -18.56 -4.10 1.58
C LEU A 7 -18.50 -4.27 0.05
N LEU A 8 -17.49 -4.98 -0.45
CA LEU A 8 -17.33 -5.27 -1.88
C LEU A 8 -18.48 -6.16 -2.40
N HIS A 9 -18.97 -7.11 -1.59
CA HIS A 9 -20.15 -7.89 -1.95
C HIS A 9 -21.39 -6.99 -2.10
N THR A 10 -21.59 -6.05 -1.17
CA THR A 10 -22.70 -5.09 -1.21
C THR A 10 -22.64 -4.23 -2.47
N TYR A 11 -21.45 -3.79 -2.92
CA TYR A 11 -21.31 -3.06 -4.18
C TYR A 11 -21.69 -3.89 -5.41
N ARG A 12 -21.33 -5.19 -5.41
CA ARG A 12 -21.69 -6.10 -6.51
C ARG A 12 -23.19 -6.34 -6.58
N GLU A 13 -23.88 -6.42 -5.44
CA GLU A 13 -25.33 -6.63 -5.39
C GLU A 13 -26.14 -5.36 -5.65
N ALA A 14 -25.67 -4.20 -5.19
CA ALA A 14 -26.38 -2.93 -5.32
C ALA A 14 -26.24 -2.30 -6.70
N ALA A 15 -25.14 -2.56 -7.42
CA ALA A 15 -24.89 -1.94 -8.72
C ALA A 15 -25.86 -2.44 -9.80
N GLN A 16 -26.45 -1.51 -10.55
CA GLN A 16 -27.36 -1.78 -11.66
C GLN A 16 -26.61 -1.96 -12.99
N SER A 17 -25.33 -1.60 -13.03
CA SER A 17 -24.48 -1.74 -14.22
C SER A 17 -23.01 -1.96 -13.86
N GLU A 18 -22.24 -2.50 -14.80
CA GLU A 18 -20.78 -2.65 -14.65
C GLU A 18 -20.07 -1.30 -14.42
N ARG A 19 -20.58 -0.23 -15.05
CA ARG A 19 -20.05 1.13 -14.88
C ARG A 19 -20.24 1.62 -13.45
N GLU A 20 -21.45 1.50 -12.92
CA GLU A 20 -21.78 1.91 -11.56
C GLU A 20 -20.97 1.12 -10.52
N LYS A 21 -20.84 -0.19 -10.74
CA LYS A 21 -19.99 -1.06 -9.93
C LYS A 21 -18.53 -0.57 -9.92
N GLY A 22 -18.00 -0.21 -11.09
CA GLY A 22 -16.68 0.40 -11.24
C GLY A 22 -16.54 1.68 -10.42
N THR A 23 -17.48 2.61 -10.57
CA THR A 23 -17.48 3.89 -9.84
C THR A 23 -17.47 3.71 -8.31
N TYR A 24 -18.22 2.75 -7.76
CA TYR A 24 -18.17 2.46 -6.32
C TYR A 24 -16.77 2.03 -5.85
N PHE A 25 -16.08 1.22 -6.65
CA PHE A 25 -14.74 0.78 -6.32
C PHE A 25 -13.70 1.88 -6.51
N GLU A 26 -13.81 2.68 -7.58
CA GLU A 26 -12.95 3.84 -7.82
C GLU A 26 -12.98 4.82 -6.64
N GLU A 27 -14.17 5.10 -6.09
CA GLU A 27 -14.33 5.96 -4.92
C GLU A 27 -13.70 5.39 -3.64
N LEU A 28 -13.86 4.08 -3.44
CA LEU A 28 -13.19 3.36 -2.34
C LEU A 28 -11.67 3.48 -2.46
N ILE A 29 -11.12 3.28 -3.67
CA ILE A 29 -9.68 3.38 -3.91
C ILE A 29 -9.17 4.81 -3.82
N ARG A 30 -9.96 5.80 -4.25
CA ARG A 30 -9.64 7.23 -4.04
C ARG A 30 -9.51 7.53 -2.55
N THR A 31 -10.42 7.00 -1.73
CA THR A 31 -10.36 7.13 -0.28
C THR A 31 -9.15 6.41 0.30
N TYR A 32 -8.85 5.20 -0.16
CA TYR A 32 -7.65 4.46 0.25
C TYR A 32 -6.37 5.28 0.04
N PHE A 33 -6.13 5.83 -1.16
CA PHE A 33 -4.92 6.62 -1.42
C PHE A 33 -4.85 7.93 -0.62
N ARG A 34 -6.00 8.53 -0.28
CA ARG A 34 -6.05 9.77 0.50
C ARG A 34 -5.82 9.56 2.00
N TYR A 35 -6.12 8.36 2.53
CA TYR A 35 -6.14 8.12 3.97
C TYR A 35 -5.25 7.00 4.46
N GLU A 36 -4.73 6.11 3.60
CA GLU A 36 -3.72 5.13 3.99
C GLU A 36 -2.38 5.83 4.28
N ALA A 37 -1.75 5.53 5.41
CA ALA A 37 -0.61 6.31 5.93
C ALA A 37 0.52 6.47 4.90
N THR A 38 0.87 5.38 4.21
CA THR A 38 1.91 5.36 3.18
C THR A 38 1.62 6.34 2.04
N TYR A 39 0.36 6.46 1.63
CA TYR A 39 -0.04 7.24 0.45
C TYR A 39 -0.50 8.65 0.78
N ALA A 40 -1.10 8.87 1.94
CA ALA A 40 -1.56 10.19 2.40
C ALA A 40 -0.40 11.19 2.51
N ASP A 41 0.77 10.73 2.95
CA ASP A 41 1.98 11.54 3.00
C ASP A 41 2.64 11.69 1.60
N TYR A 42 2.58 10.64 0.78
CA TYR A 42 3.25 10.56 -0.51
C TYR A 42 2.56 11.37 -1.62
N TYR A 43 1.24 11.36 -1.67
CA TYR A 43 0.46 12.11 -2.65
C TYR A 43 -0.01 13.46 -2.11
N SER A 44 0.07 14.50 -2.93
CA SER A 44 -0.56 15.79 -2.65
C SER A 44 -2.06 15.73 -2.96
N ASP A 45 -2.41 15.06 -4.05
CA ASP A 45 -3.76 15.06 -4.61
C ASP A 45 -4.06 13.71 -5.28
N VAL A 46 -5.33 13.32 -5.25
CA VAL A 46 -5.85 12.11 -5.90
C VAL A 46 -7.22 12.43 -6.47
N TRP A 47 -7.42 12.19 -7.77
CA TRP A 47 -8.64 12.48 -8.52
C TRP A 47 -9.19 11.23 -9.19
N LEU A 48 -10.49 11.26 -9.51
CA LEU A 48 -11.00 10.46 -10.62
C LEU A 48 -10.40 11.00 -11.92
N TYR A 49 -10.18 10.14 -12.91
CA TYR A 49 -9.61 10.57 -14.19
C TYR A 49 -10.43 11.67 -14.85
N SER A 50 -11.76 11.61 -14.78
CA SER A 50 -12.66 12.63 -15.33
C SER A 50 -12.42 14.03 -14.77
N ASP A 51 -12.17 14.11 -13.45
CA ASP A 51 -11.98 15.37 -12.74
C ASP A 51 -10.60 15.94 -13.07
N TRP A 52 -9.57 15.09 -13.09
CA TRP A 52 -8.24 15.48 -13.51
C TRP A 52 -8.21 15.94 -14.98
N ALA A 53 -8.85 15.21 -15.88
CA ALA A 53 -8.94 15.55 -17.30
C ALA A 53 -9.64 16.90 -17.51
N GLU A 54 -10.67 17.19 -16.73
CA GLU A 54 -11.34 18.50 -16.71
C GLU A 54 -10.39 19.62 -16.30
N GLU A 55 -9.65 19.44 -15.21
CA GLU A 55 -8.67 20.42 -14.73
C GLU A 55 -7.53 20.66 -15.74
N GLN A 56 -7.13 19.63 -16.49
CA GLN A 56 -6.10 19.74 -17.53
C GLN A 56 -6.65 20.23 -18.88
N GLY A 57 -7.97 20.37 -19.04
CA GLY A 57 -8.59 20.75 -20.31
C GLY A 57 -8.43 19.72 -21.43
N ILE A 58 -8.33 18.43 -21.08
CA ILE A 58 -8.19 17.31 -22.02
C ILE A 58 -9.47 16.45 -22.10
N ASP A 59 -9.49 15.50 -23.03
CA ASP A 59 -10.66 14.63 -23.24
C ASP A 59 -10.92 13.74 -22.01
N LYS A 60 -12.15 13.78 -21.51
CA LYS A 60 -12.62 13.00 -20.35
C LYS A 60 -12.98 11.54 -20.71
N ARG A 61 -12.90 11.15 -21.99
CA ARG A 61 -13.22 9.78 -22.41
C ARG A 61 -12.33 8.77 -21.69
N ASP A 62 -12.93 7.65 -21.32
CA ASP A 62 -12.25 6.53 -20.67
C ASP A 62 -11.15 5.97 -21.59
N THR A 63 -9.91 6.15 -21.16
CA THR A 63 -8.72 5.60 -21.82
C THR A 63 -8.17 4.36 -21.11
N GLY A 64 -8.88 3.85 -20.10
CA GLY A 64 -8.44 2.78 -19.20
C GLY A 64 -7.68 3.25 -17.96
N ILE A 65 -7.63 4.56 -17.69
CA ILE A 65 -7.12 5.15 -16.45
C ILE A 65 -8.32 5.59 -15.63
N ASP A 66 -8.44 5.09 -14.40
CA ASP A 66 -9.62 5.35 -13.57
C ASP A 66 -9.33 6.48 -12.57
N LEU A 67 -8.12 6.51 -11.99
CA LEU A 67 -7.67 7.56 -11.09
C LEU A 67 -6.31 8.12 -11.50
N VAL A 68 -6.05 9.34 -11.05
CA VAL A 68 -4.74 9.98 -11.17
C VAL A 68 -4.31 10.49 -9.80
N ALA A 69 -3.07 10.25 -9.41
CA ALA A 69 -2.48 10.80 -8.20
C ALA A 69 -1.27 11.67 -8.53
N LYS A 70 -1.07 12.75 -7.77
CA LYS A 70 0.07 13.65 -7.91
C LYS A 70 0.98 13.52 -6.70
N THR A 71 2.26 13.29 -6.91
CA THR A 71 3.24 13.16 -5.82
C THR A 71 3.51 14.50 -5.15
N ARG A 72 3.69 14.46 -3.84
CA ARG A 72 4.15 15.61 -3.06
C ARG A 72 5.63 15.86 -3.34
N GLY A 73 5.99 17.10 -3.64
CA GLY A 73 7.39 17.51 -3.86
C GLY A 73 7.86 17.36 -5.31
N THR A 74 7.78 16.17 -5.91
CA THR A 74 8.23 15.97 -7.30
C THR A 74 7.20 16.41 -8.35
N ASN A 75 5.93 16.54 -7.97
CA ASN A 75 4.82 16.93 -8.87
C ASN A 75 4.64 15.98 -10.07
N GLU A 76 4.95 14.71 -9.87
CA GLU A 76 4.80 13.65 -10.86
C GLU A 76 3.38 13.10 -10.86
N TYR A 77 2.90 12.64 -12.01
CA TYR A 77 1.58 12.06 -12.16
C TYR A 77 1.64 10.54 -12.25
N HIS A 78 0.89 9.88 -11.38
CA HIS A 78 0.76 8.42 -11.32
C HIS A 78 -0.61 8.03 -11.88
N ALA A 79 -0.61 7.15 -12.88
CA ALA A 79 -1.83 6.59 -13.45
C ALA A 79 -2.28 5.37 -12.63
N ILE A 80 -3.57 5.30 -12.34
CA ILE A 80 -4.14 4.26 -11.47
C ILE A 80 -5.31 3.58 -12.20
N GLN A 81 -5.30 2.25 -12.20
CA GLN A 81 -6.39 1.43 -12.72
C GLN A 81 -7.00 0.56 -11.62
N CYS A 82 -8.33 0.58 -11.52
CA CYS A 82 -9.16 -0.13 -10.57
C CYS A 82 -9.89 -1.29 -11.27
N LYS A 83 -9.50 -2.52 -10.96
CA LYS A 83 -10.10 -3.73 -11.52
C LYS A 83 -10.97 -4.45 -10.49
N PHE A 84 -12.26 -4.14 -10.52
CA PHE A 84 -13.24 -4.73 -9.62
C PHE A 84 -13.86 -6.03 -10.16
N TYR A 85 -13.07 -7.09 -10.18
CA TYR A 85 -13.50 -8.40 -10.66
C TYR A 85 -14.05 -9.30 -9.53
N ALA A 86 -14.74 -10.37 -9.93
CA ALA A 86 -15.07 -11.46 -9.02
C ALA A 86 -13.80 -12.15 -8.52
N GLU A 87 -13.88 -12.78 -7.34
CA GLU A 87 -12.72 -13.41 -6.69
C GLU A 87 -12.11 -14.53 -7.54
N ASP A 88 -12.96 -15.31 -8.21
CA ASP A 88 -12.59 -16.43 -9.07
C ASP A 88 -12.12 -16.03 -10.47
N TYR A 89 -12.30 -14.76 -10.84
CA TYR A 89 -11.89 -14.25 -12.15
C TYR A 89 -10.37 -14.28 -12.28
N LYS A 90 -9.87 -14.78 -13.41
CA LYS A 90 -8.44 -14.71 -13.76
C LYS A 90 -8.18 -13.49 -14.62
N VAL A 91 -7.45 -12.50 -14.08
CA VAL A 91 -7.01 -11.31 -14.81
C VAL A 91 -6.15 -11.72 -16.00
N GLN A 92 -6.54 -11.25 -17.17
CA GLN A 92 -5.89 -11.49 -18.46
C GLN A 92 -5.13 -10.25 -18.91
N LYS A 93 -4.12 -10.44 -19.78
CA LYS A 93 -3.36 -9.32 -20.37
C LYS A 93 -4.26 -8.30 -21.07
N LYS A 94 -5.29 -8.76 -21.79
CA LYS A 94 -6.26 -7.88 -22.46
C LYS A 94 -7.00 -6.92 -21.52
N ASP A 95 -7.10 -7.26 -20.23
CA ASP A 95 -7.82 -6.45 -19.26
C ASP A 95 -7.03 -5.18 -18.91
N ILE A 96 -5.70 -5.21 -19.09
CA ILE A 96 -4.76 -4.14 -18.69
C ILE A 96 -4.06 -3.47 -19.89
N ASP A 97 -4.22 -4.01 -21.11
CA ASP A 97 -3.57 -3.48 -22.33
C ASP A 97 -3.95 -2.01 -22.63
N SER A 98 -5.23 -1.64 -22.46
CA SER A 98 -5.68 -0.25 -22.66
C SER A 98 -5.02 0.70 -21.68
N PHE A 99 -4.91 0.29 -20.41
CA PHE A 99 -4.25 1.07 -19.38
C PHE A 99 -2.77 1.28 -19.67
N PHE A 100 -2.03 0.25 -20.08
CA PHE A 100 -0.63 0.40 -20.47
C PHE A 100 -0.45 1.36 -21.65
N THR A 101 -1.36 1.31 -22.62
CA THR A 101 -1.35 2.21 -23.78
C THR A 101 -1.57 3.66 -23.37
N ALA A 102 -2.57 3.95 -22.55
CA ALA A 102 -2.90 5.29 -22.10
C ALA A 102 -1.85 5.87 -21.13
N SER A 103 -1.47 5.09 -20.13
CA SER A 103 -0.49 5.49 -19.11
C SER A 103 0.96 5.43 -19.59
N GLY A 104 1.21 4.98 -20.82
CA GLY A 104 2.52 5.07 -21.48
C GLY A 104 2.82 6.44 -22.07
N GLN A 105 1.83 7.34 -22.09
CA GLN A 105 1.99 8.70 -22.58
C GLN A 105 2.33 9.66 -21.44
N LYS A 106 2.98 10.77 -21.77
CA LYS A 106 3.12 11.89 -20.84
C LYS A 106 1.72 12.37 -20.41
N PRO A 107 1.53 12.81 -19.15
CA PRO A 107 2.56 13.13 -18.16
C PRO A 107 2.86 12.00 -17.15
N PHE A 108 2.39 10.77 -17.39
CA PHE A 108 2.48 9.70 -16.39
C PHE A 108 3.89 9.14 -16.24
N THR A 109 4.36 9.04 -15.01
CA THR A 109 5.71 8.55 -14.66
C THR A 109 5.70 7.26 -13.85
N HIS A 110 4.52 6.85 -13.35
CA HIS A 110 4.33 5.63 -12.57
C HIS A 110 2.92 5.08 -12.78
N ARG A 111 2.74 3.77 -12.63
CA ARG A 111 1.46 3.07 -12.78
C ARG A 111 1.12 2.28 -11.54
N ILE A 112 -0.17 2.23 -11.18
CA ILE A 112 -0.67 1.33 -10.13
C ILE A 112 -1.92 0.60 -10.66
N ILE A 113 -1.95 -0.71 -10.49
CA ILE A 113 -3.12 -1.54 -10.78
C ILE A 113 -3.64 -2.08 -9.45
N ILE A 114 -4.92 -1.87 -9.18
CA ILE A 114 -5.60 -2.37 -8.00
C ILE A 114 -6.56 -3.47 -8.42
N THR A 115 -6.46 -4.63 -7.79
CA THR A 115 -7.33 -5.79 -8.09
C THR A 115 -7.96 -6.36 -6.84
N THR A 116 -9.23 -6.76 -6.96
CA THR A 116 -9.93 -7.55 -5.93
C THR A 116 -9.69 -9.06 -6.04
N THR A 117 -8.77 -9.50 -6.91
CA THR A 117 -8.35 -10.90 -7.06
C THR A 117 -6.85 -10.99 -7.28
N ASN A 118 -6.25 -12.07 -6.76
CA ASN A 118 -4.85 -12.41 -6.96
C ASN A 118 -4.62 -13.43 -8.08
N ASN A 119 -5.67 -13.82 -8.79
CA ASN A 119 -5.59 -14.78 -9.88
C ASN A 119 -5.24 -14.06 -11.18
N TRP A 120 -3.96 -14.09 -11.56
CA TRP A 120 -3.47 -13.50 -12.81
C TRP A 120 -2.99 -14.59 -13.77
N SER A 121 -3.19 -14.39 -15.07
CA SER A 121 -2.55 -15.23 -16.08
C SER A 121 -1.05 -14.92 -16.15
N GLU A 122 -0.25 -15.90 -16.59
CA GLU A 122 1.20 -15.76 -16.75
C GLU A 122 1.53 -14.56 -17.66
N HIS A 123 0.84 -14.44 -18.79
CA HIS A 123 1.00 -13.29 -19.69
C HIS A 123 0.63 -11.93 -19.08
N ALA A 124 -0.32 -11.89 -18.14
CA ALA A 124 -0.67 -10.68 -17.43
C ALA A 124 0.43 -10.30 -16.44
N GLU A 125 0.97 -11.28 -15.69
CA GLU A 125 2.11 -11.08 -14.78
C GLU A 125 3.37 -10.63 -15.53
N ASP A 126 3.73 -11.32 -16.62
CA ASP A 126 4.91 -11.01 -17.43
C ASP A 126 4.83 -9.59 -18.01
N SER A 127 3.63 -9.11 -18.32
CA SER A 127 3.43 -7.76 -18.86
C SER A 127 3.78 -6.65 -17.86
N LEU A 128 3.89 -6.96 -16.57
CA LEU A 128 4.24 -5.98 -15.53
C LEU A 128 5.76 -5.78 -15.42
N ILE A 129 6.55 -6.77 -15.85
CA ILE A 129 8.00 -6.81 -15.61
C ILE A 129 8.73 -5.82 -16.54
N ASN A 130 9.69 -5.08 -16.00
CA ASN A 130 10.56 -4.13 -16.73
C ASN A 130 9.81 -3.07 -17.56
N GLN A 131 8.60 -2.71 -17.12
CA GLN A 131 7.81 -1.67 -17.77
C GLN A 131 8.40 -0.28 -17.57
N GLN A 132 8.22 0.57 -18.58
CA GLN A 132 8.55 2.00 -18.55
C GLN A 132 7.35 2.78 -19.08
N PRO A 133 6.63 3.56 -18.25
CA PRO A 133 6.73 3.72 -16.79
C PRO A 133 6.61 2.42 -15.96
N PRO A 134 7.25 2.35 -14.78
CA PRO A 134 7.11 1.21 -13.86
C PRO A 134 5.67 1.04 -13.35
N VAL A 135 5.30 -0.19 -12.98
CA VAL A 135 3.96 -0.55 -12.49
C VAL A 135 4.02 -1.23 -11.12
N ASN A 136 3.04 -0.93 -10.27
CA ASN A 136 2.83 -1.57 -8.97
C ASN A 136 1.46 -2.23 -8.94
N LYS A 137 1.34 -3.30 -8.16
CA LYS A 137 0.04 -3.89 -7.82
C LYS A 137 -0.31 -3.60 -6.37
N ILE A 138 -1.59 -3.37 -6.12
CA ILE A 138 -2.21 -3.39 -4.79
C ILE A 138 -3.34 -4.40 -4.86
N ASP A 139 -3.29 -5.41 -4.01
CA ASP A 139 -4.31 -6.46 -4.00
C ASP A 139 -5.35 -6.27 -2.89
N LEU A 140 -6.32 -7.19 -2.83
CA LEU A 140 -7.33 -7.19 -1.78
C LEU A 140 -6.70 -7.27 -0.38
N HIS A 141 -5.62 -8.03 -0.21
CA HIS A 141 -4.97 -8.21 1.07
C HIS A 141 -4.29 -6.91 1.54
N ASP A 142 -3.69 -6.15 0.63
CA ASP A 142 -3.15 -4.82 0.94
C ASP A 142 -4.25 -3.84 1.37
N LEU A 143 -5.42 -3.90 0.73
CA LEU A 143 -6.58 -3.10 1.13
C LEU A 143 -7.11 -3.54 2.51
N GLU A 144 -7.22 -4.84 2.79
CA GLU A 144 -7.68 -5.37 4.09
C GLU A 144 -6.76 -4.95 5.26
N ASN A 145 -5.45 -4.93 5.01
CA ASN A 145 -4.43 -4.49 5.98
C ASN A 145 -4.29 -2.97 6.08
N SER A 146 -5.15 -2.21 5.38
CA SER A 146 -5.21 -0.76 5.53
C SER A 146 -5.48 -0.34 6.98
N GLN A 147 -5.01 0.86 7.34
CA GLN A 147 -5.44 1.51 8.58
C GLN A 147 -6.90 1.98 8.54
N ILE A 148 -7.57 1.95 7.39
CA ILE A 148 -9.00 2.27 7.29
C ILE A 148 -9.83 1.15 7.94
N ASP A 149 -10.79 1.53 8.78
CA ASP A 149 -11.80 0.65 9.35
C ASP A 149 -12.94 0.47 8.35
N TRP A 150 -12.80 -0.51 7.45
CA TRP A 150 -13.78 -0.81 6.41
C TRP A 150 -15.18 -1.13 6.94
N ALA A 151 -15.30 -1.60 8.19
CA ALA A 151 -16.60 -1.85 8.82
C ALA A 151 -17.40 -0.56 9.10
N LYS A 152 -16.72 0.58 9.16
CA LYS A 152 -17.31 1.91 9.37
C LYS A 152 -17.22 2.80 8.14
N TYR A 153 -16.74 2.26 7.01
CA TYR A 153 -16.60 3.01 5.78
C TYR A 153 -17.96 3.46 5.25
N GLN A 154 -18.03 4.72 4.81
CA GLN A 154 -19.18 5.29 4.12
C GLN A 154 -18.66 6.13 2.96
N ALA A 155 -19.29 5.99 1.79
CA ALA A 155 -18.99 6.83 0.64
C ALA A 155 -19.18 8.32 0.99
N ASP A 156 -18.39 9.17 0.34
CA ASP A 156 -18.43 10.64 0.49
C ASP A 156 -18.16 11.17 1.91
N LYS A 157 -17.63 10.35 2.81
CA LYS A 157 -17.21 10.76 4.16
C LYS A 157 -15.75 10.42 4.41
N ALA A 158 -15.13 11.18 5.31
CA ALA A 158 -13.82 10.82 5.82
C ALA A 158 -13.90 9.43 6.50
N PRO A 159 -13.05 8.47 6.13
CA PRO A 159 -13.08 7.13 6.72
C PRO A 159 -12.65 7.18 8.19
N VAL A 160 -13.18 6.26 8.98
CA VAL A 160 -12.66 6.01 10.33
C VAL A 160 -11.39 5.20 10.19
N LEU A 161 -10.32 5.61 10.90
CA LEU A 161 -9.08 4.84 10.98
C LEU A 161 -9.11 3.92 12.19
N LYS A 162 -8.48 2.75 12.07
CA LYS A 162 -8.24 1.79 13.15
C LYS A 162 -7.40 2.47 14.24
N GLU A 163 -7.69 2.13 15.49
CA GLU A 163 -6.84 2.58 16.60
C GLU A 163 -5.46 1.94 16.50
N LYS A 164 -4.42 2.76 16.75
CA LYS A 164 -3.04 2.26 16.81
C LYS A 164 -2.90 1.25 17.94
N LYS A 165 -2.04 0.27 17.72
CA LYS A 165 -1.76 -0.79 18.71
C LYS A 165 -1.22 -0.18 19.99
N THR A 166 -1.63 -0.75 21.11
CA THR A 166 -1.08 -0.43 22.42
C THR A 166 -0.16 -1.55 22.90
N LEU A 167 0.92 -1.18 23.60
CA LEU A 167 1.87 -2.18 24.10
C LEU A 167 1.21 -3.12 25.09
N PHE A 168 1.34 -4.42 24.84
CA PHE A 168 1.00 -5.45 25.83
C PHE A 168 1.97 -5.42 27.02
N PRO A 169 1.60 -5.98 28.19
CA PRO A 169 2.45 -5.99 29.37
C PRO A 169 3.87 -6.52 29.13
N HIS A 170 4.03 -7.62 28.38
CA HIS A 170 5.34 -8.18 28.07
C HIS A 170 6.17 -7.27 27.15
N GLN A 171 5.54 -6.52 26.26
CA GLN A 171 6.21 -5.57 25.37
C GLN A 171 6.66 -4.32 26.14
N LYS A 172 5.87 -3.86 27.14
CA LYS A 172 6.30 -2.79 28.05
C LYS A 172 7.52 -3.19 28.87
N ILE A 173 7.55 -4.43 29.36
CA ILE A 173 8.73 -4.98 30.06
C ILE A 173 9.94 -5.01 29.11
N ALA A 174 9.77 -5.49 27.88
CA ALA A 174 10.83 -5.51 26.88
C ALA A 174 11.36 -4.11 26.57
N LEU A 175 10.47 -3.13 26.36
CA LEU A 175 10.82 -1.73 26.15
C LEU A 175 11.68 -1.18 27.29
N ASN A 176 11.20 -1.28 28.53
CA ASN A 176 11.90 -0.75 29.71
C ASN A 176 13.27 -1.40 29.90
N ASN A 177 13.37 -2.72 29.71
CA ASN A 177 14.64 -3.44 29.85
C ASN A 177 15.66 -3.03 28.78
N VAL A 178 15.20 -2.81 27.54
CA VAL A 178 16.08 -2.36 26.45
C VAL A 178 16.54 -0.92 26.68
N VAL A 179 15.62 -0.03 27.08
CA VAL A 179 15.96 1.36 27.41
C VAL A 179 17.01 1.42 28.50
N HIS A 180 16.77 0.75 29.63
CA HIS A 180 17.71 0.75 30.75
C HIS A 180 19.04 0.05 30.42
N GLY A 181 19.00 -1.07 29.68
CA GLY A 181 20.21 -1.78 29.29
C GLY A 181 21.13 -0.96 28.38
N LEU A 182 20.57 -0.14 27.50
CA LEU A 182 21.33 0.69 26.57
C LEU A 182 21.80 2.04 27.18
N GLU A 183 21.44 2.36 28.42
CA GLU A 183 22.03 3.49 29.15
C GLU A 183 23.53 3.26 29.46
N THR A 184 23.93 1.99 29.61
CA THR A 184 25.29 1.60 30.01
C THR A 184 26.02 0.73 29.00
N ALA A 185 25.34 0.24 27.97
CA ALA A 185 25.91 -0.62 26.93
C ALA A 185 25.57 -0.12 25.52
N ASP A 186 26.52 -0.25 24.59
CA ASP A 186 26.31 0.15 23.19
C ASP A 186 25.51 -0.88 22.38
N ARG A 187 25.34 -2.11 22.88
CA ARG A 187 24.74 -3.23 22.15
C ARG A 187 23.90 -4.11 23.07
N GLY A 188 22.75 -4.55 22.57
CA GLY A 188 21.85 -5.47 23.26
C GLY A 188 21.21 -6.49 22.30
N LYS A 189 20.59 -7.53 22.85
CA LYS A 189 19.85 -8.55 22.09
C LYS A 189 18.46 -8.72 22.69
N LEU A 190 17.42 -8.47 21.89
CA LEU A 190 16.03 -8.68 22.28
C LEU A 190 15.55 -10.06 21.78
N LEU A 191 15.30 -10.98 22.72
CA LEU A 191 14.80 -12.32 22.43
C LEU A 191 13.29 -12.38 22.66
N MET A 192 12.54 -12.70 21.62
CA MET A 192 11.08 -12.74 21.65
C MET A 192 10.56 -13.85 20.73
N ALA A 193 9.58 -14.62 21.21
CA ALA A 193 8.96 -15.68 20.42
C ALA A 193 8.25 -15.13 19.16
N CYS A 194 8.03 -15.98 18.15
CA CYS A 194 7.25 -15.61 16.96
C CYS A 194 5.81 -15.25 17.35
N GLY A 195 5.20 -14.30 16.63
CA GLY A 195 3.83 -13.82 16.93
C GLY A 195 3.71 -12.85 18.12
N THR A 196 4.74 -12.66 18.95
CA THR A 196 4.65 -11.78 20.14
C THR A 196 4.75 -10.27 19.85
N GLY A 197 4.79 -9.88 18.56
CA GLY A 197 4.86 -8.48 18.12
C GLY A 197 6.27 -7.87 18.15
N LYS A 198 7.29 -8.63 17.70
CA LYS A 198 8.69 -8.15 17.63
C LYS A 198 8.84 -6.86 16.85
N THR A 199 8.25 -6.80 15.65
CA THR A 199 8.34 -5.64 14.74
C THR A 199 7.69 -4.38 15.32
N PHE A 200 6.53 -4.54 15.94
CA PHE A 200 5.85 -3.45 16.64
C PHE A 200 6.62 -3.00 17.90
N THR A 201 7.16 -3.96 18.67
CA THR A 201 7.94 -3.64 19.88
C THR A 201 9.21 -2.90 19.53
N SER A 202 9.91 -3.28 18.46
CA SER A 202 11.12 -2.57 18.01
C SER A 202 10.83 -1.15 17.53
N LEU A 203 9.67 -0.90 16.91
CA LEU A 203 9.20 0.46 16.61
C LEU A 203 9.09 1.29 17.89
N LYS A 204 8.37 0.80 18.91
CA LYS A 204 8.18 1.55 20.17
C LYS A 204 9.50 1.79 20.91
N ILE A 205 10.41 0.82 20.87
CA ILE A 205 11.79 1.00 21.37
C ILE A 205 12.51 2.11 20.62
N ALA A 206 12.43 2.13 19.29
CA ALA A 206 13.10 3.12 18.47
C ALA A 206 12.52 4.53 18.68
N GLU A 207 11.21 4.65 18.87
CA GLU A 207 10.53 5.90 19.22
C GLU A 207 11.01 6.45 20.57
N GLU A 208 11.13 5.59 21.58
CA GLU A 208 11.56 5.98 22.93
C GLU A 208 13.05 6.35 22.98
N LEU A 209 13.91 5.55 22.35
CA LEU A 209 15.37 5.74 22.42
C LEU A 209 15.88 6.85 21.51
N ALA A 210 15.37 6.90 20.27
CA ALA A 210 15.87 7.85 19.28
C ALA A 210 15.02 9.13 19.26
N GLY A 211 13.71 8.98 19.21
CA GLY A 211 12.78 10.10 19.09
C GLY A 211 12.90 10.89 17.78
N LYS A 212 12.35 12.10 17.77
CA LYS A 212 12.24 12.95 16.57
C LYS A 212 13.60 13.43 16.06
N GLY A 213 13.76 13.44 14.73
CA GLY A 213 14.93 13.99 14.04
C GLY A 213 16.19 13.11 14.08
N LYS A 214 16.08 11.87 14.58
CA LYS A 214 17.15 10.87 14.55
C LYS A 214 17.02 9.93 13.35
N ARG A 215 18.01 9.07 13.19
CA ARG A 215 18.08 8.07 12.11
C ARG A 215 18.09 6.68 12.72
N ILE A 216 17.31 5.78 12.12
CA ILE A 216 17.24 4.37 12.48
C ILE A 216 17.61 3.56 11.24
N LEU A 217 18.44 2.54 11.42
CA LEU A 217 18.75 1.55 10.38
C LEU A 217 18.10 0.23 10.77
N PHE A 218 17.13 -0.21 9.96
CA PHE A 218 16.45 -1.49 10.14
C PHE A 218 16.91 -2.46 9.07
N LEU A 219 17.59 -3.55 9.47
CA LEU A 219 18.12 -4.56 8.56
C LEU A 219 17.23 -5.81 8.61
N VAL A 220 16.88 -6.32 7.42
CA VAL A 220 16.05 -7.52 7.23
C VAL A 220 16.66 -8.41 6.15
N PRO A 221 16.42 -9.73 6.21
CA PRO A 221 17.03 -10.67 5.28
C PRO A 221 16.27 -10.80 3.94
N SER A 222 15.07 -10.24 3.81
CA SER A 222 14.26 -10.38 2.58
C SER A 222 13.42 -9.15 2.27
N LEU A 223 13.08 -9.00 0.99
CA LEU A 223 12.24 -7.89 0.49
C LEU A 223 10.82 -7.94 1.06
N SER A 224 10.30 -9.15 1.30
CA SER A 224 9.00 -9.36 1.92
C SER A 224 8.99 -8.84 3.37
N LEU A 225 10.02 -9.16 4.15
CA LEU A 225 10.15 -8.65 5.52
C LEU A 225 10.39 -7.14 5.55
N LEU A 226 11.08 -6.59 4.55
CA LEU A 226 11.23 -5.13 4.42
C LEU A 226 9.88 -4.47 4.21
N SER A 227 9.11 -4.95 3.24
CA SER A 227 7.78 -4.40 2.92
C SER A 227 6.84 -4.49 4.12
N GLN A 228 6.79 -5.65 4.80
CA GLN A 228 5.99 -5.83 6.01
C GLN A 228 6.42 -4.89 7.15
N THR A 229 7.73 -4.75 7.38
CA THR A 229 8.25 -3.86 8.43
C THR A 229 7.93 -2.41 8.13
N LEU A 230 8.10 -1.99 6.88
CA LEU A 230 7.84 -0.62 6.45
C LEU A 230 6.37 -0.26 6.61
N THR A 231 5.46 -1.14 6.19
CA THR A 231 4.01 -0.96 6.36
C THR A 231 3.65 -0.87 7.84
N GLU A 232 4.06 -1.85 8.65
CA GLU A 232 3.77 -1.90 10.09
C GLU A 232 4.32 -0.64 10.80
N TRP A 233 5.55 -0.22 10.49
CA TRP A 233 6.15 0.96 11.10
C TRP A 233 5.44 2.25 10.68
N THR A 234 5.10 2.39 9.41
CA THR A 234 4.42 3.60 8.90
C THR A 234 3.02 3.75 9.50
N GLN A 235 2.26 2.66 9.62
CA GLN A 235 0.91 2.68 10.19
C GLN A 235 0.92 2.91 11.71
N GLU A 236 1.85 2.26 12.44
CA GLU A 236 1.83 2.22 13.90
C GLU A 236 2.66 3.32 14.58
N SER A 237 3.45 4.08 13.83
CA SER A 237 4.34 5.09 14.40
C SER A 237 3.56 6.32 14.89
N SER A 238 3.85 6.74 16.10
CA SER A 238 3.38 8.00 16.68
C SER A 238 4.21 9.20 16.22
N THR A 239 5.44 8.96 15.75
CA THR A 239 6.34 9.98 15.22
C THR A 239 6.40 9.88 13.70
N PRO A 240 6.15 10.95 12.93
CA PRO A 240 6.25 10.89 11.47
C PRO A 240 7.61 10.34 11.02
N LEU A 241 7.57 9.31 10.18
CA LEU A 241 8.75 8.63 9.66
C LEU A 241 9.00 9.04 8.21
N HIS A 242 10.25 9.41 7.91
CA HIS A 242 10.70 9.56 6.53
C HIS A 242 11.55 8.34 6.15
N SER A 243 10.89 7.33 5.57
CA SER A 243 11.48 6.01 5.32
C SER A 243 12.14 5.92 3.96
N PHE A 244 13.29 5.22 3.89
CA PHE A 244 13.98 4.89 2.65
C PHE A 244 14.16 3.37 2.56
N ALA A 245 13.67 2.76 1.48
CA ALA A 245 13.92 1.35 1.18
C ALA A 245 15.21 1.23 0.36
N VAL A 246 16.27 0.68 0.94
CA VAL A 246 17.56 0.45 0.26
C VAL A 246 17.69 -1.01 -0.11
N CYS A 247 17.80 -1.26 -1.41
CA CYS A 247 17.69 -2.59 -1.99
C CYS A 247 18.22 -2.56 -3.43
N SER A 248 18.70 -3.71 -3.90
CA SER A 248 19.16 -3.88 -5.29
C SER A 248 17.99 -3.91 -6.29
N ASP A 249 16.78 -4.05 -5.78
CA ASP A 249 15.56 -4.05 -6.55
C ASP A 249 14.84 -2.72 -6.33
N SER A 250 14.65 -1.92 -7.37
CA SER A 250 13.91 -0.65 -7.29
C SER A 250 12.44 -0.81 -6.87
N GLU A 251 11.97 -2.05 -6.70
CA GLU A 251 10.60 -2.39 -6.37
C GLU A 251 10.30 -2.68 -4.90
N VAL A 252 11.22 -2.46 -3.97
CA VAL A 252 10.99 -2.90 -2.59
C VAL A 252 9.99 -2.00 -1.84
N GLY A 253 9.01 -2.64 -1.21
CA GLY A 253 7.67 -2.09 -0.96
C GLY A 253 6.59 -2.78 -1.81
N LYS A 254 7.00 -3.51 -2.87
CA LYS A 254 6.19 -4.42 -3.70
C LYS A 254 6.50 -5.89 -3.34
N LYS A 255 5.46 -6.73 -3.23
CA LYS A 255 5.59 -8.16 -2.92
C LYS A 255 5.90 -8.97 -4.20
N ARG A 256 6.90 -9.87 -4.14
CA ARG A 256 7.14 -10.93 -5.14
C ARG A 256 6.61 -12.30 -4.67
N LYS A 257 6.44 -13.22 -5.63
CA LYS A 257 6.06 -14.64 -5.43
C LYS A 257 7.06 -15.38 -4.53
N LYS A 258 6.56 -16.47 -3.93
CA LYS A 258 7.19 -17.29 -2.86
C LYS A 258 8.47 -18.05 -3.23
N ASP A 259 8.98 -17.96 -4.46
CA ASP A 259 10.07 -18.82 -4.98
C ASP A 259 11.38 -18.08 -5.32
N ASP A 260 11.53 -16.79 -5.02
CA ASP A 260 12.78 -16.05 -5.30
C ASP A 260 13.81 -16.11 -4.13
N ASP A 261 13.52 -16.87 -3.06
CA ASP A 261 14.46 -17.12 -1.94
C ASP A 261 15.45 -18.25 -2.29
N SER A 262 16.06 -18.21 -3.49
CA SER A 262 17.24 -19.03 -3.76
C SER A 262 18.49 -18.25 -3.38
N VAL A 263 19.12 -18.65 -2.27
CA VAL A 263 20.49 -18.27 -1.95
C VAL A 263 21.37 -18.87 -3.05
N GLN A 264 21.84 -18.04 -3.98
CA GLN A 264 22.97 -18.42 -4.82
C GLN A 264 24.20 -18.57 -3.92
N THR A 265 24.57 -19.83 -3.66
CA THR A 265 25.96 -20.18 -3.30
C THR A 265 26.85 -20.09 -4.52
#